data_AF-A0A6I3WPU3-F1
#
_entry.id   AF-A0A6I3WPU3-F1
#
_cell.length_a   1.000
_cell.length_b   1.000
_cell.length_c   1.000
_cell.angle_alpha   90.00
_cell.angle_beta   90.00
_cell.angle_gamma   90.00
#
_symmetry.space_group_name_H-M   'P 1'
#
loop_
_entity.id
_entity.type
_entity.pdbx_description
1 polymer ?
#
loop_
_entity_poly.entity_id
_entity_poly.type
_entity_poly.pdbx_seq_one_letter_code
_entity_poly.pdbx_strand_id
1 'polypeptide(L)'
;MPLQFAALEYSARAPALAAALTAAGLDTLLVTGRTNVRWLTGFAGSSGWVLAAADGLTLITDGRYGDQATEQLAVAGVDAAVVVGHTRAAQVGLLGQALGGRPLLGFEGAHISYDEHVSLSQSVDATWVQTSGMLERLRRTKDRGELERMSHAGAIADEALRHTLPLLLGEPTEIHLRDALDAEMRRLGAEAPSFDTIIAAGANATMPHHRPDHTRIVEGVTVVIDFGALFDGYHSDMTRTFV
;
A
#
# COMPACT_ATOMS: atom_id res chain seq x y z
N MET A 1 26.17 2.70 9.89
CA MET A 1 25.47 4.01 9.83
C MET A 1 23.98 3.70 9.63
N PRO A 2 23.06 4.47 10.22
CA PRO A 2 21.65 4.37 9.84
C PRO A 2 21.54 4.64 8.34
N LEU A 3 20.73 3.84 7.63
CA LEU A 3 20.43 4.08 6.23
C LEU A 3 19.74 5.44 6.12
N GLN A 4 20.30 6.34 5.31
CA GLN A 4 19.73 7.67 5.10
C GLN A 4 19.10 7.71 3.72
N PHE A 5 17.78 7.55 3.68
CA PHE A 5 16.99 7.69 2.47
C PHE A 5 16.62 9.16 2.22
N ALA A 6 16.41 9.50 0.96
CA ALA A 6 15.73 10.73 0.57
C ALA A 6 14.34 10.78 1.23
N ALA A 7 13.93 12.00 1.61
CA ALA A 7 12.56 12.25 2.04
C ALA A 7 11.58 11.98 0.89
N LEU A 8 10.39 11.49 1.24
CA LEU A 8 9.28 11.34 0.29
C LEU A 8 8.72 12.73 -0.06
N GLU A 9 8.39 12.96 -1.32
CA GLU A 9 7.95 14.28 -1.81
C GLU A 9 6.43 14.45 -1.67
N TYR A 10 5.95 14.52 -0.42
CA TYR A 10 4.51 14.67 -0.15
C TYR A 10 3.92 16.00 -0.64
N SER A 11 4.70 17.09 -0.59
CA SER A 11 4.25 18.45 -0.91
C SER A 11 3.73 18.60 -2.35
N ALA A 12 4.17 17.74 -3.28
CA ALA A 12 3.72 17.77 -4.67
C ALA A 12 2.41 16.99 -4.92
N ARG A 13 1.99 16.13 -3.97
CA ARG A 13 0.91 15.14 -4.19
C ARG A 13 -0.48 15.78 -4.17
N ALA A 14 -0.76 16.62 -3.16
CA ALA A 14 -2.05 17.31 -3.06
C ALA A 14 -2.28 18.30 -4.23
N PRO A 15 -1.31 19.15 -4.64
CA PRO A 15 -1.46 19.98 -5.84
C PRO A 15 -1.69 19.18 -7.13
N ALA A 16 -0.99 18.05 -7.31
CA ALA A 16 -1.19 17.18 -8.46
C ALA A 16 -2.61 16.56 -8.48
N LEU A 17 -3.12 16.16 -7.32
CA LEU A 17 -4.49 15.68 -7.19
C LEU A 17 -5.52 16.79 -7.45
N ALA A 18 -5.30 18.01 -6.95
CA ALA A 18 -6.17 19.16 -7.21
C ALA A 18 -6.28 19.48 -8.72
N ALA A 19 -5.17 19.39 -9.45
CA ALA A 19 -5.18 19.52 -10.90
C ALA A 19 -5.97 18.39 -11.58
N ALA A 20 -5.84 17.15 -11.09
CA ALA A 20 -6.59 16.00 -11.60
C ALA A 20 -8.10 16.09 -11.33
N LEU A 21 -8.51 16.62 -10.16
CA LEU A 21 -9.91 16.92 -9.84
C LEU A 21 -10.50 17.94 -10.81
N THR A 22 -9.76 19.05 -11.01
CA THR A 22 -10.16 20.11 -11.94
C THR A 22 -10.35 19.59 -13.37
N ALA A 23 -9.40 18.78 -13.85
CA ALA A 23 -9.48 18.18 -15.18
C ALA A 23 -10.65 17.18 -15.32
N ALA A 24 -11.07 16.56 -14.22
CA ALA A 24 -12.21 15.64 -14.18
C ALA A 24 -13.56 16.34 -13.92
N GLY A 25 -13.56 17.66 -13.65
CA GLY A 25 -14.76 18.40 -13.29
C GLY A 25 -15.36 17.98 -11.94
N LEU A 26 -14.52 17.57 -10.99
CA LEU A 26 -14.92 17.18 -9.64
C LEU A 26 -14.52 18.24 -8.62
N ASP A 27 -15.36 18.48 -7.62
CA ASP A 27 -15.04 19.40 -6.53
C ASP A 27 -14.14 18.74 -5.48
N THR A 28 -14.40 17.46 -5.21
CA THR A 28 -13.72 16.68 -4.18
C THR A 28 -13.55 15.22 -4.59
N LEU A 29 -12.64 14.51 -3.90
CA LEU A 29 -12.51 13.05 -3.97
C LEU A 29 -12.47 12.48 -2.56
N LEU A 30 -13.36 11.53 -2.27
CA LEU A 30 -13.26 10.66 -1.11
C LEU A 30 -12.27 9.53 -1.40
N VAL A 31 -11.12 9.61 -0.75
CA VAL A 31 -10.05 8.60 -0.79
C VAL A 31 -10.26 7.61 0.35
N THR A 32 -10.56 6.37 0.02
CA THR A 32 -10.81 5.25 0.96
C THR A 32 -9.73 4.18 0.89
N GLY A 33 -9.03 4.07 -0.25
CA GLY A 33 -7.94 3.13 -0.45
C GLY A 33 -6.78 3.41 0.49
N ARG A 34 -6.42 2.46 1.33
CA ARG A 34 -5.42 2.66 2.40
C ARG A 34 -4.04 3.01 1.87
N THR A 35 -3.64 2.42 0.74
CA THR A 35 -2.40 2.77 0.05
C THR A 35 -2.45 4.20 -0.50
N ASN A 36 -3.62 4.65 -0.96
CA ASN A 36 -3.83 5.99 -1.47
C ASN A 36 -3.87 7.03 -0.34
N VAL A 37 -4.49 6.72 0.80
CA VAL A 37 -4.41 7.54 2.03
C VAL A 37 -2.96 7.70 2.49
N ARG A 38 -2.20 6.59 2.61
CA ARG A 38 -0.78 6.64 3.01
C ARG A 38 0.08 7.40 2.00
N TRP A 39 -0.14 7.20 0.71
CA TRP A 39 0.59 7.93 -0.32
C TRP A 39 0.27 9.43 -0.28
N LEU A 40 -0.98 9.82 -0.10
CA LEU A 40 -1.35 11.23 -0.12
C LEU A 40 -0.90 11.97 1.16
N THR A 41 -0.91 11.30 2.32
CA THR A 41 -0.77 11.99 3.62
C THR A 41 0.36 11.50 4.52
N GLY A 42 0.96 10.33 4.22
CA GLY A 42 1.91 9.66 5.12
C GLY A 42 1.25 8.84 6.24
N PHE A 43 -0.06 8.96 6.44
CA PHE A 43 -0.78 8.22 7.48
C PHE A 43 -0.85 6.71 7.19
N ALA A 44 -0.31 5.91 8.11
CA ALA A 44 -0.24 4.44 8.00
C ALA A 44 -1.27 3.69 8.87
N GLY A 45 -2.11 4.40 9.63
CA GLY A 45 -3.07 3.79 10.56
C GLY A 45 -4.19 3.02 9.87
N SER A 46 -4.77 2.01 10.56
CA SER A 46 -5.65 0.98 9.98
C SER A 46 -7.07 1.44 9.59
N SER A 47 -7.41 2.71 9.83
CA SER A 47 -8.75 3.25 9.65
C SER A 47 -8.66 4.74 9.35
N GLY A 48 -9.33 5.19 8.29
CA GLY A 48 -9.43 6.60 7.96
C GLY A 48 -9.73 6.85 6.49
N TRP A 49 -10.33 8.00 6.22
CA TRP A 49 -10.60 8.52 4.89
C TRP A 49 -9.91 9.86 4.71
N VAL A 50 -9.56 10.19 3.47
CA VAL A 50 -9.17 11.55 3.13
C VAL A 50 -10.21 12.12 2.20
N LEU A 51 -10.84 13.23 2.60
CA LEU A 51 -11.54 14.08 1.66
C LEU A 51 -10.51 15.05 1.07
N ALA A 52 -10.25 14.91 -0.23
CA ALA A 52 -9.35 15.79 -0.97
C ALA A 52 -10.16 16.80 -1.77
N ALA A 53 -9.76 18.07 -1.70
CA ALA A 53 -10.31 19.17 -2.46
C ALA A 53 -9.17 20.01 -3.07
N ALA A 54 -9.49 20.94 -3.97
CA ALA A 54 -8.48 21.82 -4.56
C ALA A 54 -7.81 22.76 -3.54
N ASP A 55 -8.50 23.06 -2.44
CA ASP A 55 -8.08 23.98 -1.38
C ASP A 55 -7.47 23.28 -0.15
N GLY A 56 -7.49 21.94 -0.09
CA GLY A 56 -6.88 21.23 1.02
C GLY A 56 -7.31 19.77 1.18
N LEU A 57 -6.77 19.14 2.23
CA LEU A 57 -7.06 17.77 2.61
C LEU A 57 -7.69 17.73 4.00
N THR A 58 -8.65 16.84 4.21
CA THR A 58 -9.19 16.50 5.54
C THR A 58 -9.10 14.99 5.75
N LEU A 59 -8.28 14.56 6.71
CA LEU A 59 -8.19 13.18 7.17
C LEU A 59 -9.21 12.95 8.29
N ILE A 60 -10.18 12.06 8.03
CA ILE A 60 -11.22 11.66 8.96
C ILE A 60 -10.86 10.28 9.49
N THR A 61 -10.63 10.13 10.79
CA THR A 61 -10.27 8.84 11.41
C THR A 61 -11.09 8.56 12.68
N ASP A 62 -10.80 7.44 13.34
CA ASP A 62 -11.42 7.07 14.62
C ASP A 62 -10.51 7.35 15.82
N GLY A 63 -11.07 7.20 17.02
CA GLY A 63 -10.40 7.56 18.27
C GLY A 63 -9.09 6.81 18.55
N ARG A 64 -8.76 5.74 17.81
CA ARG A 64 -7.49 5.02 17.98
C ARG A 64 -6.32 5.74 17.30
N TYR A 65 -6.61 6.62 16.35
CA TYR A 65 -5.63 7.08 15.36
C TYR A 65 -5.43 8.60 15.32
N GLY A 66 -6.16 9.40 16.09
CA GLY A 66 -6.05 10.87 16.06
C GLY A 66 -4.62 11.38 16.31
N ASP A 67 -3.98 10.90 17.37
CA ASP A 67 -2.60 11.29 17.72
C ASP A 67 -1.61 10.79 16.67
N GLN A 68 -1.72 9.51 16.26
CA GLN A 68 -0.87 8.93 15.21
C GLN A 68 -0.99 9.70 13.89
N ALA A 69 -2.20 10.04 13.48
CA ALA A 69 -2.46 10.81 12.27
C ALA A 69 -1.76 12.18 12.33
N THR A 70 -1.95 12.90 13.42
CA THR A 70 -1.35 14.24 13.61
C THR A 70 0.18 14.18 13.55
N GLU A 71 0.79 13.22 14.25
CA GLU A 71 2.23 13.03 14.25
C GLU A 71 2.77 12.65 12.86
N GLN A 72 2.15 11.68 12.19
CA GLN A 72 2.62 11.20 10.89
C GLN A 72 2.48 12.24 9.78
N LEU A 73 1.39 13.02 9.77
CA LEU A 73 1.21 14.12 8.82
C LEU A 73 2.25 15.22 9.06
N ALA A 74 2.57 15.53 10.32
CA ALA A 74 3.60 16.51 10.66
C ALA A 74 5.00 16.04 10.21
N VAL A 75 5.34 14.77 10.43
CA VAL A 75 6.59 14.17 9.94
C VAL A 75 6.66 14.17 8.41
N ALA A 76 5.53 13.92 7.75
CA ALA A 76 5.41 13.97 6.29
C ALA A 76 5.40 15.40 5.72
N GLY A 77 5.27 16.44 6.57
CA GLY A 77 5.12 17.83 6.12
C GLY A 77 3.82 18.08 5.35
N VAL A 78 2.77 17.30 5.62
CA VAL A 78 1.47 17.41 4.96
C VAL A 78 0.55 18.31 5.77
N ASP A 79 0.10 19.40 5.14
CA ASP A 79 -0.94 20.27 5.70
C ASP A 79 -2.32 19.68 5.39
N ALA A 80 -2.91 19.03 6.40
CA ALA A 80 -4.26 18.47 6.32
C ALA A 80 -4.95 18.58 7.68
N ALA A 81 -6.24 18.88 7.66
CA ALA A 81 -7.05 18.85 8.87
C ALA A 81 -7.24 17.40 9.32
N VAL A 82 -7.00 17.11 10.59
CA VAL A 82 -7.29 15.80 11.21
C VAL A 82 -8.55 15.93 12.05
N VAL A 83 -9.58 15.16 11.72
CA VAL A 83 -10.84 15.13 12.48
C VAL A 83 -11.16 13.70 12.94
N VAL A 84 -11.59 13.58 14.20
CA VAL A 84 -11.78 12.28 14.87
C VAL A 84 -13.26 12.05 15.14
N GLY A 85 -13.81 11.01 14.53
CA GLY A 85 -15.15 10.50 14.80
C GLY A 85 -15.09 9.17 15.53
N HIS A 86 -15.54 9.10 16.78
CA HIS A 86 -15.51 7.87 17.58
C HIS A 86 -16.55 6.82 17.17
N THR A 87 -17.53 7.21 16.35
CA THR A 87 -18.54 6.32 15.78
C THR A 87 -18.59 6.52 14.28
N ARG A 88 -19.10 5.50 13.57
CA ARG A 88 -19.30 5.60 12.13
C ARG A 88 -20.20 6.77 11.73
N ALA A 89 -21.29 6.98 12.46
CA ALA A 89 -22.20 8.11 12.23
C ALA A 89 -21.48 9.47 12.42
N ALA A 90 -20.62 9.59 13.43
CA ALA A 90 -19.82 10.81 13.63
C ALA A 90 -18.84 11.05 12.47
N GLN A 91 -18.17 10.00 11.97
CA GLN A 91 -17.28 10.11 10.80
C GLN A 91 -18.01 10.55 9.53
N VAL A 92 -19.22 10.02 9.30
CA VAL A 92 -20.06 10.42 8.16
C VAL A 92 -20.51 11.88 8.31
N GLY A 93 -20.87 12.30 9.52
CA GLY A 93 -21.17 13.71 9.80
C GLY A 93 -19.98 14.64 9.54
N LEU A 94 -18.78 14.24 9.96
CA LEU A 94 -17.54 14.97 9.68
C LEU A 94 -17.22 15.01 8.18
N LEU A 95 -17.48 13.93 7.43
CA LEU A 95 -17.36 13.91 5.98
C LEU A 95 -18.29 14.94 5.33
N GLY A 96 -19.57 14.99 5.73
CA GLY A 96 -20.52 15.98 5.23
C GLY A 96 -20.12 17.42 5.58
N GLN A 97 -19.60 17.65 6.79
CA GLN A 97 -19.07 18.96 7.20
C GLN A 97 -17.86 19.37 6.36
N ALA A 98 -16.90 18.45 6.17
CA ALA A 98 -15.71 18.69 5.37
C ALA A 98 -16.03 18.89 3.88
N LEU A 99 -17.09 18.26 3.37
CA LEU A 99 -17.57 18.50 2.01
C LEU A 99 -18.01 19.95 1.81
N GLY A 100 -18.55 20.61 2.83
CA GLY A 100 -18.86 22.04 2.80
C GLY A 100 -19.90 22.42 1.75
N GLY A 101 -20.80 21.49 1.39
CA GLY A 101 -21.83 21.70 0.36
C GLY A 101 -21.35 21.64 -1.08
N ARG A 102 -20.11 21.20 -1.33
CA ARG A 102 -19.59 20.96 -2.68
C ARG A 102 -20.38 19.83 -3.37
N PRO A 103 -20.99 20.06 -4.54
CA PRO A 103 -21.96 19.13 -5.11
C PRO A 103 -21.35 17.91 -5.78
N LEU A 104 -20.14 17.97 -6.35
CA LEU A 104 -19.55 16.87 -7.12
C LEU A 104 -18.47 16.15 -6.32
N LEU A 105 -18.86 15.03 -5.69
CA LEU A 105 -17.99 14.19 -4.89
C LEU A 105 -17.55 12.95 -5.69
N GLY A 106 -16.29 12.94 -6.09
CA GLY A 106 -15.63 11.74 -6.59
C GLY A 106 -15.46 10.69 -5.48
N PHE A 107 -15.49 9.42 -5.82
CA PHE A 107 -15.07 8.35 -4.91
C PHE A 107 -14.25 7.27 -5.62
N GLU A 108 -13.44 6.54 -4.88
CA GLU A 108 -12.58 5.49 -5.40
C GLU A 108 -13.34 4.17 -5.59
N GLY A 109 -13.94 3.96 -6.77
CA GLY A 109 -14.81 2.79 -7.02
C GLY A 109 -14.14 1.43 -6.84
N ALA A 110 -12.81 1.36 -6.98
CA ALA A 110 -12.04 0.14 -6.75
C ALA A 110 -11.66 -0.11 -5.27
N HIS A 111 -11.86 0.88 -4.40
CA HIS A 111 -11.40 0.87 -3.00
C HIS A 111 -12.53 1.06 -1.98
N ILE A 112 -13.79 1.08 -2.43
CA ILE A 112 -14.97 1.15 -1.57
C ILE A 112 -15.89 -0.03 -1.91
N SER A 113 -16.46 -0.67 -0.89
CA SER A 113 -17.50 -1.66 -1.14
C SER A 113 -18.78 -1.00 -1.64
N TYR A 114 -19.57 -1.72 -2.42
CA TYR A 114 -20.87 -1.20 -2.89
C TYR A 114 -21.79 -0.83 -1.72
N ASP A 115 -21.86 -1.68 -0.69
CA ASP A 115 -22.69 -1.42 0.50
C ASP A 115 -22.25 -0.15 1.25
N GLU A 116 -20.93 0.05 1.38
CA GLU A 116 -20.39 1.27 1.99
C GLU A 116 -20.72 2.50 1.16
N HIS A 117 -20.55 2.44 -0.17
CA HIS A 117 -20.94 3.53 -1.07
C HIS A 117 -22.44 3.86 -0.94
N VAL A 118 -23.32 2.86 -0.97
CA VAL A 118 -24.77 3.06 -0.80
C VAL A 118 -25.07 3.73 0.54
N SER A 119 -24.49 3.23 1.64
CA SER A 119 -24.70 3.79 2.98
C SER A 119 -24.24 5.26 3.08
N LEU A 120 -23.07 5.60 2.52
CA LEU A 120 -22.56 6.96 2.53
C LEU A 120 -23.39 7.89 1.64
N SER A 121 -23.76 7.43 0.44
CA SER A 121 -24.52 8.25 -0.51
C SER A 121 -25.93 8.59 -0.04
N GLN A 122 -26.51 7.77 0.84
CA GLN A 122 -27.78 8.08 1.53
C GLN A 122 -27.62 9.09 2.67
N SER A 123 -26.41 9.25 3.21
CA SER A 123 -26.15 10.05 4.41
C SER A 123 -25.47 11.39 4.13
N VAL A 124 -24.82 11.51 2.97
CA VAL A 124 -24.07 12.70 2.55
C VAL A 124 -24.67 13.20 1.25
N ASP A 125 -25.28 14.39 1.32
CA ASP A 125 -25.90 15.05 0.18
C ASP A 125 -24.85 15.58 -0.79
N ALA A 126 -24.66 14.84 -1.88
CA ALA A 126 -23.78 15.15 -2.99
C ALA A 126 -24.18 14.34 -4.23
N THR A 127 -23.72 14.77 -5.39
CA THR A 127 -23.67 13.92 -6.59
C THR A 127 -22.40 13.08 -6.52
N TRP A 128 -22.57 11.79 -6.24
CA TRP A 128 -21.48 10.82 -6.16
C TRP A 128 -21.05 10.37 -7.55
N VAL A 129 -19.78 10.61 -7.89
CA VAL A 129 -19.21 10.25 -9.19
C VAL A 129 -18.14 9.19 -8.99
N GLN A 130 -18.36 8.00 -9.55
CA GLN A 130 -17.35 6.94 -9.49
C GLN A 130 -16.10 7.38 -10.26
N THR A 131 -14.94 7.27 -9.62
CA THR A 131 -13.64 7.46 -10.25
C THR A 131 -12.86 6.14 -10.25
N SER A 132 -11.98 5.98 -11.24
CA SER A 132 -11.10 4.83 -11.38
C SER A 132 -9.69 5.27 -11.71
N GLY A 133 -8.72 4.86 -10.89
CA GLY A 133 -7.30 5.01 -11.19
C GLY A 133 -6.73 6.42 -11.04
N MET A 134 -7.42 7.38 -10.40
CA MET A 134 -6.99 8.78 -10.36
C MET A 134 -5.66 8.92 -9.60
N LEU A 135 -5.58 8.42 -8.37
CA LEU A 135 -4.36 8.42 -7.58
C LEU A 135 -3.33 7.44 -8.12
N GLU A 136 -3.74 6.30 -8.67
CA GLU A 136 -2.86 5.31 -9.28
C GLU A 136 -2.09 5.87 -10.49
N ARG A 137 -2.72 6.77 -11.27
CA ARG A 137 -2.03 7.48 -12.37
C ARG A 137 -0.94 8.41 -11.84
N LEU A 138 -1.20 9.13 -10.75
CA LEU A 138 -0.21 10.01 -10.11
C LEU A 138 0.95 9.19 -9.50
N ARG A 139 0.62 8.09 -8.82
CA ARG A 139 1.56 7.13 -8.21
C ARG A 139 2.40 6.34 -9.22
N ARG A 140 2.10 6.44 -10.53
CA ARG A 140 2.86 5.72 -11.56
C ARG A 140 4.29 6.22 -11.65
N THR A 141 4.48 7.54 -11.56
CA THR A 141 5.80 8.18 -11.50
C THR A 141 6.25 8.23 -10.05
N LYS A 142 7.48 7.77 -9.80
CA LYS A 142 8.05 7.67 -8.45
C LYS A 142 8.94 8.86 -8.20
N ASP A 143 8.87 9.43 -7.00
CA ASP A 143 9.88 10.38 -6.53
C ASP A 143 11.19 9.66 -6.11
N ARG A 144 12.25 10.44 -5.82
CA ARG A 144 13.54 9.86 -5.43
C ARG A 144 13.46 9.03 -4.15
N GLY A 145 12.71 9.49 -3.15
CA GLY A 145 12.50 8.78 -1.90
C GLY A 145 11.76 7.46 -2.07
N GLU A 146 10.83 7.39 -3.02
CA GLU A 146 10.13 6.15 -3.39
C GLU A 146 11.08 5.17 -4.07
N LEU A 147 11.87 5.63 -5.05
CA LEU A 147 12.83 4.80 -5.77
C LEU A 147 13.89 4.21 -4.84
N GLU A 148 14.40 4.98 -3.89
CA GLU A 148 15.39 4.49 -2.92
C GLU A 148 14.81 3.41 -2.00
N ARG A 149 13.55 3.54 -1.56
CA ARG A 149 12.86 2.50 -0.78
C ARG A 149 12.60 1.24 -1.58
N MET A 150 12.14 1.38 -2.83
CA MET A 150 11.96 0.24 -3.75
C MET A 150 13.28 -0.47 -4.01
N SER A 151 14.36 0.27 -4.24
CA SER A 151 15.70 -0.30 -4.44
C SER A 151 16.20 -1.02 -3.18
N HIS A 152 15.91 -0.49 -2.00
CA HIS A 152 16.30 -1.13 -0.75
C HIS A 152 15.50 -2.42 -0.48
N ALA A 153 14.19 -2.40 -0.74
CA ALA A 153 13.37 -3.61 -0.71
C ALA A 153 13.92 -4.70 -1.67
N GLY A 154 14.40 -4.31 -2.86
CA GLY A 154 15.06 -5.22 -3.79
C GLY A 154 16.34 -5.81 -3.21
N ALA A 155 17.20 -4.97 -2.62
CA ALA A 155 18.44 -5.41 -1.98
C ALA A 155 18.21 -6.38 -0.81
N ILE A 156 17.15 -6.17 -0.01
CA ILE A 156 16.76 -7.11 1.04
C ILE A 156 16.40 -8.48 0.43
N ALA A 157 15.60 -8.51 -0.64
CA ALA A 157 15.20 -9.74 -1.30
C ALA A 157 16.41 -10.48 -1.92
N ASP A 158 17.29 -9.78 -2.63
CA ASP A 158 18.53 -10.34 -3.19
C ASP A 158 19.40 -11.01 -2.12
N GLU A 159 19.63 -10.30 -1.01
CA GLU A 159 20.45 -10.78 0.09
C GLU A 159 19.80 -11.96 0.83
N ALA A 160 18.48 -11.92 1.02
CA ALA A 160 17.74 -13.01 1.65
C ALA A 160 17.80 -14.30 0.84
N LEU A 161 17.66 -14.20 -0.48
CA LEU A 161 17.85 -15.36 -1.37
C LEU A 161 19.28 -15.86 -1.31
N ARG A 162 20.28 -14.97 -1.35
CA ARG A 162 21.69 -15.36 -1.25
C ARG A 162 21.99 -16.17 0.02
N HIS A 163 21.38 -15.81 1.15
CA HIS A 163 21.55 -16.52 2.42
C HIS A 163 20.80 -17.84 2.52
N THR A 164 19.64 -17.95 1.88
CA THR A 164 18.79 -19.14 1.99
C THR A 164 19.00 -20.16 0.88
N LEU A 165 19.56 -19.75 -0.27
CA LEU A 165 19.84 -20.63 -1.40
C LEU A 165 20.65 -21.89 -1.05
N PRO A 166 21.66 -21.86 -0.16
CA PRO A 166 22.38 -23.07 0.26
C PRO A 166 21.50 -24.15 0.90
N LEU A 167 20.33 -23.80 1.44
CA LEU A 167 19.40 -24.76 2.03
C LEU A 167 18.88 -25.78 1.02
N LEU A 168 18.87 -25.45 -0.28
CA LEU A 168 18.48 -26.38 -1.35
C LEU A 168 19.30 -27.68 -1.33
N LEU A 169 20.56 -27.63 -0.88
CA LEU A 169 21.43 -28.80 -0.77
C LEU A 169 20.95 -29.84 0.25
N GLY A 170 20.08 -29.42 1.20
CA GLY A 170 19.49 -30.30 2.20
C GLY A 170 18.16 -30.92 1.78
N GLU A 171 17.77 -30.77 0.51
CA GLU A 171 16.48 -31.23 -0.04
C GLU A 171 15.26 -30.86 0.83
N PRO A 172 15.07 -29.56 1.13
CA PRO A 172 13.98 -29.11 2.00
C PRO A 172 12.63 -29.32 1.31
N THR A 173 11.55 -29.21 2.07
CA THR A 173 10.23 -29.01 1.47
C THR A 173 10.09 -27.57 0.97
N GLU A 174 9.18 -27.33 0.02
CA GLU A 174 8.86 -25.98 -0.45
C GLU A 174 8.47 -25.04 0.70
N ILE A 175 7.61 -25.50 1.63
CA ILE A 175 7.23 -24.72 2.82
C ILE A 175 8.45 -24.35 3.67
N HIS A 176 9.38 -25.27 3.90
CA HIS A 176 10.56 -24.99 4.70
C HIS A 176 11.43 -23.92 4.04
N LEU A 177 11.68 -24.02 2.73
CA LEU A 177 12.46 -23.00 2.02
C LEU A 177 11.76 -21.64 2.06
N ARG A 178 10.42 -21.61 1.90
CA ARG A 178 9.63 -20.38 2.01
C ARG A 178 9.75 -19.74 3.39
N ASP A 179 9.54 -20.51 4.46
CA ASP A 179 9.61 -19.98 5.83
C ASP A 179 11.01 -19.45 6.16
N ALA A 180 12.06 -20.13 5.68
CA ALA A 180 13.43 -19.66 5.84
C ALA A 180 13.68 -18.34 5.09
N LEU A 181 13.20 -18.22 3.86
CA LEU A 181 13.34 -17.01 3.03
C LEU A 181 12.58 -15.81 3.63
N ASP A 182 11.34 -16.02 4.06
CA ASP A 182 10.52 -14.98 4.69
C ASP A 182 11.13 -14.51 6.02
N ALA A 183 11.62 -15.44 6.84
CA ALA A 183 12.31 -15.13 8.09
C ALA A 183 13.59 -14.33 7.83
N GLU A 184 14.34 -14.68 6.79
CA GLU A 184 15.58 -14.00 6.44
C GLU A 184 15.33 -12.58 5.92
N MET A 185 14.31 -12.35 5.09
CA MET A 185 13.91 -11.00 4.68
C MET A 185 13.59 -10.12 5.90
N ARG A 186 12.86 -10.66 6.89
CA ARG A 186 12.56 -9.95 8.14
C ARG A 186 13.81 -9.65 8.94
N ARG A 187 14.74 -10.60 9.04
CA ARG A 187 16.03 -10.42 9.73
C ARG A 187 16.86 -9.30 9.10
N LEU A 188 16.76 -9.12 7.78
CA LEU A 188 17.46 -8.09 7.01
C LEU A 188 16.73 -6.73 7.00
N GLY A 189 15.56 -6.63 7.63
CA GLY A 189 14.85 -5.36 7.85
C GLY A 189 13.53 -5.20 7.10
N ALA A 190 13.03 -6.24 6.42
CA ALA A 190 11.70 -6.18 5.83
C ALA A 190 10.60 -6.17 6.91
N GLU A 191 9.54 -5.39 6.69
CA GLU A 191 8.32 -5.40 7.50
C GLU A 191 7.54 -6.70 7.32
N ALA A 192 7.57 -7.25 6.10
CA ALA A 192 6.94 -8.50 5.68
C ALA A 192 7.46 -8.93 4.29
N PRO A 193 7.12 -10.14 3.82
CA PRO A 193 7.10 -10.42 2.38
C PRO A 193 6.16 -9.46 1.65
N SER A 194 6.45 -9.13 0.39
CA SER A 194 5.59 -8.29 -0.45
C SER A 194 4.26 -8.97 -0.80
N PHE A 195 4.28 -10.29 -0.91
CA PHE A 195 3.15 -11.17 -1.21
C PHE A 195 3.47 -12.57 -0.67
N ASP A 196 2.53 -13.51 -0.78
CA ASP A 196 2.77 -14.91 -0.38
C ASP A 196 3.89 -15.51 -1.25
N THR A 197 5.08 -15.68 -0.68
CA THR A 197 6.25 -16.26 -1.34
C THR A 197 5.91 -17.61 -1.99
N ILE A 198 6.26 -17.76 -3.27
CA ILE A 198 6.08 -18.98 -4.06
C ILE A 198 7.41 -19.71 -4.15
N ILE A 199 7.38 -21.00 -3.83
CA ILE A 199 8.44 -21.98 -4.05
C ILE A 199 7.78 -23.15 -4.74
N ALA A 200 8.15 -23.41 -5.99
CA ALA A 200 7.49 -24.40 -6.83
C ALA A 200 8.53 -25.32 -7.48
N ALA A 201 8.58 -26.58 -7.04
CA ALA A 201 9.56 -27.57 -7.48
C ALA A 201 8.97 -28.63 -8.41
N GLY A 202 9.76 -29.07 -9.40
CA GLY A 202 9.38 -30.12 -10.34
C GLY A 202 8.09 -29.78 -11.10
N ALA A 203 7.07 -30.63 -10.98
CA ALA A 203 5.77 -30.40 -11.62
C ALA A 203 5.13 -29.07 -11.19
N ASN A 204 5.36 -28.63 -9.95
CA ASN A 204 4.80 -27.39 -9.42
C ASN A 204 5.35 -26.15 -10.12
N ALA A 205 6.58 -26.22 -10.65
CA ALA A 205 7.20 -25.11 -11.39
C ALA A 205 6.41 -24.66 -12.63
N THR A 206 5.46 -25.48 -13.10
CA THR A 206 4.57 -25.13 -14.23
C THR A 206 3.32 -24.35 -13.81
N MET A 207 3.09 -24.15 -12.51
CA MET A 207 1.89 -23.51 -11.96
C MET A 207 2.19 -22.06 -11.51
N PRO A 208 1.72 -21.02 -12.22
CA PRO A 208 2.09 -19.62 -11.94
C PRO A 208 1.66 -19.09 -10.56
N HIS A 209 0.63 -19.67 -9.95
CA HIS A 209 0.11 -19.25 -8.64
C HIS A 209 0.17 -20.39 -7.62
N HIS A 210 1.18 -21.25 -7.74
CA HIS A 210 1.43 -22.34 -6.80
C HIS A 210 1.59 -21.80 -5.38
N ARG A 211 1.02 -22.51 -4.40
CA ARG A 211 1.27 -22.25 -2.98
C ARG A 211 2.24 -23.32 -2.48
N PRO A 212 3.39 -22.96 -1.87
CA PRO A 212 4.34 -23.93 -1.33
C PRO A 212 3.65 -25.00 -0.49
N ASP A 213 3.99 -26.26 -0.74
CA ASP A 213 3.44 -27.39 0.00
C ASP A 213 4.56 -28.28 0.61
N HIS A 214 4.23 -29.53 0.93
CA HIS A 214 5.17 -30.49 1.50
C HIS A 214 6.02 -31.23 0.46
N THR A 215 5.97 -30.83 -0.82
CA THR A 215 6.81 -31.35 -1.90
C THR A 215 8.27 -31.14 -1.52
N ARG A 216 9.05 -32.23 -1.53
CA ARG A 216 10.49 -32.17 -1.32
C ARG A 216 11.18 -31.69 -2.58
N ILE A 217 12.07 -30.73 -2.43
CA ILE A 217 12.94 -30.24 -3.48
C ILE A 217 14.12 -31.21 -3.57
N VAL A 218 14.25 -31.95 -4.66
CA VAL A 218 15.30 -32.97 -4.84
C VAL A 218 16.22 -32.59 -5.99
N GLU A 219 17.41 -33.18 -6.05
CA GLU A 219 18.37 -32.91 -7.12
C GLU A 219 17.79 -33.14 -8.53
N GLY A 220 18.08 -32.23 -9.46
CA GLY A 220 17.71 -32.36 -10.87
C GLY A 220 16.29 -31.91 -11.23
N VAL A 221 15.54 -31.32 -10.30
CA VAL A 221 14.22 -30.73 -10.59
C VAL A 221 14.33 -29.21 -10.73
N THR A 222 13.55 -28.64 -11.64
CA THR A 222 13.39 -27.18 -11.72
C THR A 222 12.74 -26.63 -10.45
N VAL A 223 13.26 -25.53 -9.92
CA VAL A 223 12.68 -24.82 -8.77
C VAL A 223 12.46 -23.36 -9.16
N VAL A 224 11.20 -22.91 -9.14
CA VAL A 224 10.83 -21.50 -9.28
C VAL A 224 10.65 -20.90 -7.89
N ILE A 225 11.32 -19.79 -7.64
CA ILE A 225 11.24 -19.01 -6.39
C ILE A 225 10.77 -17.61 -6.77
N ASP A 226 9.56 -17.24 -6.35
CA ASP A 226 8.94 -15.92 -6.61
C ASP A 226 8.58 -15.25 -5.29
N PHE A 227 9.17 -14.09 -5.02
CA PHE A 227 9.16 -13.48 -3.70
C PHE A 227 9.54 -12.01 -3.76
N GLY A 228 9.34 -11.30 -2.65
CA GLY A 228 9.75 -9.91 -2.52
C GLY A 228 9.66 -9.43 -1.09
N ALA A 229 10.30 -8.31 -0.79
CA ALA A 229 10.31 -7.69 0.53
C ALA A 229 9.47 -6.41 0.56
N LEU A 230 8.73 -6.21 1.64
CA LEU A 230 8.08 -4.95 1.98
C LEU A 230 8.99 -4.14 2.90
N PHE A 231 9.33 -2.92 2.48
CA PHE A 231 10.12 -1.98 3.27
C PHE A 231 9.54 -0.56 3.20
N ASP A 232 9.22 0.02 4.36
CA ASP A 232 8.63 1.36 4.50
C ASP A 232 7.42 1.59 3.57
N GLY A 233 6.56 0.57 3.43
CA GLY A 233 5.39 0.62 2.56
C GLY A 233 5.66 0.40 1.06
N TYR A 234 6.90 0.15 0.64
CA TYR A 234 7.28 -0.13 -0.76
C TYR A 234 7.66 -1.60 -0.94
N HIS A 235 7.20 -2.16 -2.06
CA HIS A 235 7.39 -3.57 -2.40
C HIS A 235 8.53 -3.75 -3.40
N SER A 236 9.35 -4.79 -3.20
CA SER A 236 10.08 -5.46 -4.28
C SER A 236 9.34 -6.71 -4.75
N ASP A 237 9.74 -7.21 -5.92
CA ASP A 237 9.20 -8.40 -6.56
C ASP A 237 10.29 -9.02 -7.44
N MET A 238 10.61 -10.29 -7.19
CA MET A 238 11.67 -11.01 -7.88
C MET A 238 11.33 -12.49 -8.02
N THR A 239 11.45 -12.97 -9.26
CA THR A 239 11.45 -14.39 -9.59
C THR A 239 12.85 -14.88 -10.02
N ARG A 240 13.27 -16.04 -9.54
CA ARG A 240 14.46 -16.78 -10.02
C ARG A 240 14.12 -18.25 -10.21
N THR A 241 14.81 -18.90 -11.15
CA THR A 241 14.66 -20.32 -11.43
C THR A 241 16.00 -21.03 -11.30
N PHE A 242 16.01 -22.15 -10.60
CA PHE A 242 17.19 -22.99 -10.35
C PHE A 242 16.94 -24.42 -10.85
N VAL A 243 18.04 -25.17 -11.05
CA VAL A 243 18.07 -26.60 -11.42
C VAL A 243 19.13 -27.29 -10.59
#